data_AF-A0A8C3VVL8-F1
#
_entry.id   AF-A0A8C3VVL8-F1
#
_cell.length_a   1.000
_cell.length_b   1.000
_cell.length_c   1.000
_cell.angle_alpha   90.00
_cell.angle_beta   90.00
_cell.angle_gamma   90.00
#
_symmetry.space_group_name_H-M   'P 1'
#
loop_
_entity.id
_entity.type
_entity.pdbx_description
1 polymer ?
#
loop_
_entity_poly.entity_id
_entity_poly.type
_entity_poly.pdbx_seq_one_letter_code
_entity_poly.pdbx_strand_id
1 'polypeptide(L)'
;MALQVLILLAAWIWPCTENIYVKIGCSMDWVMVSVSPCAYSSSHLYIFADELYLGSGCPVTRIQTYAYDFIYPVHDCGIRTKVVSEDTLLFQTEIYFNPRNIHSDHEKIPLECCASRKSVWLTPISTDNEIKLDPSPFIADFETTPEELGLLNSSSLH
;
A
#
# COMPACT_ATOMS: atom_id res chain seq x y z
N MET A 1 -41.74 7.14 4.89
CA MET A 1 -41.52 6.47 3.59
C MET A 1 -40.84 7.38 2.56
N ALA A 2 -41.32 8.61 2.32
CA ALA A 2 -40.70 9.52 1.33
C ALA A 2 -39.30 10.04 1.72
N LEU A 3 -39.07 10.34 3.01
CA LEU A 3 -37.78 10.85 3.50
C LEU A 3 -36.63 9.84 3.33
N GLN A 4 -36.94 8.55 3.47
CA GLN A 4 -35.98 7.46 3.41
C GLN A 4 -35.51 7.18 1.97
N VAL A 5 -36.38 7.42 0.99
CA VAL A 5 -36.05 7.38 -0.45
C VAL A 5 -35.16 8.57 -0.84
N LEU A 6 -35.40 9.75 -0.26
CA LEU A 6 -34.58 10.95 -0.52
C LEU A 6 -33.14 10.78 0.00
N ILE A 7 -32.97 10.13 1.16
CA ILE A 7 -31.66 9.83 1.75
C ILE A 7 -30.90 8.78 0.91
N LEU A 8 -31.60 7.80 0.35
CA LEU A 8 -30.99 6.78 -0.53
C LEU A 8 -30.55 7.36 -1.88
N LEU A 9 -31.26 8.36 -2.42
CA LEU A 9 -30.86 9.06 -3.65
C LEU A 9 -29.63 9.96 -3.45
N ALA A 10 -29.48 10.57 -2.28
CA ALA A 10 -28.31 11.38 -1.96
C ALA A 10 -27.02 10.55 -1.82
N ALA A 11 -27.12 9.26 -1.47
CA ALA A 11 -25.98 8.36 -1.39
C ALA A 11 -25.48 7.84 -2.75
N TRP A 12 -26.27 8.01 -3.83
CA TRP A 12 -25.89 7.66 -5.20
C TRP A 12 -25.20 8.79 -5.95
N ILE A 13 -25.24 10.01 -5.42
CA ILE A 13 -24.43 11.12 -5.91
C ILE A 13 -23.12 11.05 -5.12
N TRP A 14 -22.22 10.15 -5.51
CA TRP A 14 -20.82 10.30 -5.14
C TRP A 14 -20.38 11.61 -5.78
N PRO A 15 -20.15 12.69 -5.00
CA PRO A 15 -19.76 13.91 -5.63
C PRO A 15 -18.29 13.70 -5.98
N CYS A 16 -17.99 13.67 -7.27
CA CYS A 16 -16.69 14.17 -7.72
C CYS A 16 -16.70 15.66 -7.34
N THR A 17 -16.47 15.98 -6.06
CA THR A 17 -16.25 17.35 -5.59
C THR A 17 -14.91 17.84 -6.12
N GLU A 18 -13.97 16.92 -6.36
CA GLU A 18 -12.63 17.17 -6.86
C GLU A 18 -12.55 16.82 -8.35
N ASN A 19 -11.82 17.67 -9.08
CA ASN A 19 -11.61 17.58 -10.53
C ASN A 19 -10.81 16.32 -10.93
N ILE A 20 -10.24 15.63 -9.95
CA ILE A 20 -9.33 14.50 -10.10
C ILE A 20 -9.77 13.33 -9.23
N TYR A 21 -9.49 12.12 -9.69
CA TYR A 21 -9.67 10.87 -8.95
C TYR A 21 -8.30 10.38 -8.48
N VAL A 22 -8.18 10.11 -7.19
CA VAL A 22 -6.92 9.69 -6.57
C VAL A 22 -7.09 8.32 -5.91
N LYS A 23 -6.16 7.42 -6.20
CA LYS A 23 -6.07 6.09 -5.61
C LYS A 23 -4.72 5.92 -4.91
N ILE A 24 -4.73 5.43 -3.68
CA ILE A 24 -3.52 5.11 -2.92
C ILE A 24 -3.43 3.61 -2.65
N GLY A 25 -2.21 3.07 -2.69
CA GLY A 25 -1.87 1.74 -2.20
C GLY A 25 -0.48 1.76 -1.58
N CYS A 26 -0.20 0.84 -0.66
CA CYS A 26 1.12 0.73 -0.07
C CYS A 26 1.48 -0.69 0.36
N SER A 27 2.79 -0.89 0.50
CA SER A 27 3.43 -2.03 1.11
C SER A 27 4.30 -1.55 2.28
N MET A 28 5.06 -2.45 2.88
CA MET A 28 6.09 -2.12 3.86
C MET A 28 7.20 -1.23 3.27
N ASP A 29 7.47 -1.34 1.97
CA ASP A 29 8.63 -0.70 1.33
C ASP A 29 8.26 0.51 0.46
N TRP A 30 7.03 0.56 -0.07
CA TRP A 30 6.63 1.58 -1.05
C TRP A 30 5.21 2.11 -0.83
N VAL A 31 4.98 3.34 -1.29
CA VAL A 31 3.66 3.95 -1.48
C VAL A 31 3.46 4.23 -2.97
N MET A 32 2.28 3.88 -3.48
CA MET A 32 1.83 4.17 -4.84
C MET A 32 0.60 5.06 -4.77
N VAL A 33 0.68 6.22 -5.40
CA VAL A 33 -0.47 7.10 -5.62
C VAL A 33 -0.70 7.21 -7.11
N SER A 34 -1.92 6.91 -7.56
CA SER A 34 -2.35 7.06 -8.94
C SER A 34 -3.38 8.18 -9.02
N VAL A 35 -3.13 9.18 -9.86
CA VAL A 35 -4.01 10.32 -10.11
C VAL A 35 -4.54 10.24 -11.53
N SER A 36 -5.86 10.33 -11.72
CA SER A 36 -6.50 10.34 -13.04
C SER A 36 -7.57 11.42 -13.11
N PRO A 37 -7.83 12.04 -14.27
CA PRO A 37 -8.91 13.01 -14.40
C PRO A 37 -10.29 12.35 -14.19
N CYS A 38 -11.22 13.06 -13.55
CA CYS A 38 -12.59 12.58 -13.36
C CYS A 38 -13.35 12.55 -14.69
N ALA A 39 -13.83 11.36 -15.10
CA ALA A 39 -14.52 11.17 -16.39
C ALA A 39 -15.88 11.89 -16.51
N TYR A 40 -16.49 12.26 -15.37
CA TYR A 40 -17.78 12.96 -15.32
C TYR A 40 -17.64 14.49 -15.26
N SER A 41 -16.42 15.02 -15.20
CA SER A 41 -16.24 16.47 -15.18
C SER A 41 -16.58 17.03 -16.55
N SER A 42 -17.55 17.95 -16.59
CA SER A 42 -18.03 18.61 -17.82
C SER A 42 -16.96 19.51 -18.46
N SER A 43 -15.90 19.84 -17.72
CA SER A 43 -14.67 20.38 -18.27
C SER A 43 -13.67 19.24 -18.48
N HIS A 44 -13.26 19.00 -19.72
CA HIS A 44 -12.14 18.12 -20.06
C HIS A 44 -10.86 18.64 -19.40
N LEU A 45 -10.65 18.27 -18.13
CA LEU A 45 -9.49 18.67 -17.35
C LEU A 45 -8.30 17.86 -17.85
N TYR A 46 -7.45 18.55 -18.58
CA TYR A 46 -6.13 18.06 -18.94
C TYR A 46 -5.17 18.47 -17.83
N ILE A 47 -4.66 17.49 -17.10
CA ILE A 47 -3.70 17.70 -16.01
C ILE A 47 -2.31 17.45 -16.60
N PHE A 48 -1.39 18.39 -16.42
CA PHE A 48 0.01 18.16 -16.77
C PHE A 48 0.76 17.50 -15.62
N ALA A 49 1.75 16.67 -15.93
CA ALA A 49 2.53 15.96 -14.91
C ALA A 49 3.26 16.90 -13.94
N ASP A 50 3.65 18.10 -14.39
CA ASP A 50 4.32 19.11 -13.54
C ASP A 50 3.37 19.92 -12.65
N GLU A 51 2.05 19.80 -12.89
CA GLU A 51 1.04 20.37 -12.00
C GLU A 51 0.80 19.47 -10.77
N LEU A 52 1.33 18.25 -10.77
CA LEU A 52 1.16 17.29 -9.69
C LEU A 52 2.50 17.03 -8.98
N TYR A 53 2.48 17.03 -7.66
CA TYR A 53 3.61 16.54 -6.87
C TYR A 53 3.17 15.87 -5.56
N LEU A 54 3.95 14.89 -5.12
CA LEU A 54 3.73 14.16 -3.88
C LEU A 54 4.52 14.79 -2.74
N GLY A 55 3.85 15.00 -1.60
CA GLY A 55 4.45 15.40 -0.33
C GLY A 55 5.42 16.57 -0.45
N SER A 56 6.70 16.31 -0.25
CA SER A 56 7.77 17.32 -0.27
C SER A 56 8.20 17.81 -1.67
N GLY A 57 7.36 17.67 -2.70
CA GLY A 57 7.66 18.12 -4.07
C GLY A 57 8.14 17.02 -5.03
N CYS A 58 7.86 15.76 -4.73
CA CYS A 58 8.29 14.65 -5.58
C CYS A 58 7.47 14.57 -6.89
N PRO A 59 8.11 14.47 -8.06
CA PRO A 59 7.43 14.46 -9.35
C PRO A 59 6.73 13.12 -9.66
N VAL A 60 5.97 13.09 -10.75
CA VAL A 60 5.41 11.85 -11.29
C VAL A 60 6.52 10.86 -11.66
N THR A 61 6.37 9.61 -11.25
CA THR A 61 7.34 8.54 -11.55
C THR A 61 7.01 7.78 -12.83
N ARG A 62 5.72 7.64 -13.15
CA ARG A 62 5.26 6.96 -14.35
C ARG A 62 4.01 7.64 -14.92
N ILE A 63 4.06 7.91 -16.22
CA ILE A 63 2.92 8.48 -16.97
C ILE A 63 2.23 7.34 -17.71
N GLN A 64 0.94 7.16 -17.48
CA GLN A 64 0.06 6.27 -18.23
C GLN A 64 -0.89 7.10 -19.11
N THR A 65 -1.61 6.44 -20.03
CA THR A 65 -2.52 7.11 -20.97
C THR A 65 -3.58 7.98 -20.29
N TYR A 66 -4.03 7.59 -19.10
CA TYR A 66 -5.10 8.28 -18.35
C TYR A 66 -4.80 8.42 -16.85
N ALA A 67 -3.55 8.19 -16.44
CA ALA A 67 -3.18 8.21 -15.03
C ALA A 67 -1.71 8.61 -14.86
N TYR A 68 -1.41 9.22 -13.72
CA TYR A 68 -0.08 9.58 -13.28
C TYR A 68 0.23 8.84 -11.98
N ASP A 69 1.27 8.01 -12.00
CA ASP A 69 1.68 7.25 -10.83
C ASP A 69 2.88 7.88 -10.14
N PHE A 70 2.79 7.96 -8.82
CA PHE A 70 3.87 8.29 -7.91
C PHE A 70 4.21 7.03 -7.13
N ILE A 71 5.37 6.45 -7.39
CA ILE A 71 5.84 5.20 -6.76
C ILE A 71 7.12 5.53 -6.02
N TYR A 72 7.03 5.65 -4.71
CA TYR A 72 8.15 6.07 -3.88
C TYR A 72 8.37 5.14 -2.68
N PRO A 73 9.62 4.96 -2.23
CA PRO A 73 9.91 4.32 -0.97
C PRO A 73 9.22 5.03 0.19
N VAL A 74 8.80 4.28 1.22
CA VAL A 74 8.05 4.82 2.37
C VAL A 74 8.81 5.86 3.20
N HIS A 75 10.13 5.97 3.02
CA HIS A 75 11.00 6.92 3.70
C HIS A 75 11.28 8.20 2.89
N ASP A 76 10.80 8.25 1.64
CA ASP A 76 11.03 9.37 0.74
C ASP A 76 9.83 10.33 0.69
N CYS A 77 10.01 11.47 0.03
CA CYS A 77 8.93 12.40 -0.34
C CYS A 77 8.10 12.95 0.82
N GLY A 78 8.62 12.89 2.05
CA GLY A 78 7.89 13.31 3.25
C GLY A 78 6.74 12.37 3.64
N ILE A 79 6.75 11.11 3.18
CA ILE A 79 5.80 10.08 3.62
C ILE A 79 5.99 9.83 5.12
N ARG A 80 4.91 9.98 5.88
CA ARG A 80 4.90 9.79 7.34
C ARG A 80 4.43 8.39 7.66
N THR A 81 5.21 7.67 8.46
CA THR A 81 4.84 6.33 8.94
C THR A 81 4.43 6.38 10.40
N LYS A 82 3.32 5.74 10.74
CA LYS A 82 2.83 5.57 12.11
C LYS A 82 2.59 4.09 12.38
N VAL A 83 2.96 3.64 13.58
CA VAL A 83 2.64 2.30 14.05
C VAL A 83 1.24 2.34 14.66
N VAL A 84 0.28 1.61 14.06
CA VAL A 84 -1.11 1.52 14.56
C VAL A 84 -1.27 0.29 15.46
N SER A 85 -0.58 -0.80 15.14
CA SER A 85 -0.48 -2.01 15.95
C SER A 85 0.87 -2.70 15.71
N GLU A 86 1.16 -3.77 16.45
CA GLU A 86 2.39 -4.57 16.31
C GLU A 86 2.69 -4.96 14.85
N ASP A 87 1.63 -5.29 14.10
CA ASP A 87 1.70 -5.78 12.73
C ASP A 87 1.19 -4.80 11.68
N THR A 88 0.74 -3.59 12.04
CA THR A 88 0.12 -2.67 11.08
C THR A 88 0.76 -1.29 11.13
N LEU A 89 1.26 -0.86 9.97
CA LEU A 89 1.75 0.50 9.75
C LEU A 89 0.73 1.30 8.96
N LEU A 90 0.56 2.56 9.34
CA LEU A 90 -0.20 3.57 8.62
C LEU A 90 0.78 4.52 7.95
N PHE A 91 0.70 4.65 6.64
CA PHE A 91 1.42 5.64 5.87
C PHE A 91 0.48 6.80 5.55
N GLN A 92 0.97 8.02 5.79
CA GLN A 92 0.28 9.26 5.51
C GLN A 92 1.12 10.10 4.56
N THR A 93 0.51 10.56 3.48
CA THR A 93 1.14 11.43 2.49
C THR A 93 0.09 12.39 1.92
N GLU A 94 0.51 13.31 1.07
CA GLU A 94 -0.38 14.30 0.47
C GLU A 94 -0.04 14.42 -1.01
N ILE A 95 -1.06 14.52 -1.87
CA ILE A 95 -0.88 14.93 -3.26
C ILE A 95 -1.27 16.39 -3.40
N TYR A 96 -0.48 17.13 -4.14
CA TYR A 96 -0.71 18.53 -4.44
C TYR A 96 -1.00 18.68 -5.92
N PHE A 97 -2.08 19.41 -6.23
CA PHE A 97 -2.44 19.83 -7.57
C PHE A 97 -2.32 21.35 -7.66
N ASN A 98 -1.38 21.79 -8.50
CA ASN A 98 -1.07 23.17 -8.77
C ASN A 98 -1.35 23.47 -10.25
N PRO A 99 -2.59 23.82 -10.61
CA PRO A 99 -2.95 24.11 -11.99
C PRO A 99 -2.20 25.34 -12.51
N ARG A 100 -1.71 25.29 -13.75
CA ARG A 100 -1.07 26.45 -14.41
C ARG A 100 -2.05 27.59 -14.66
N ASN A 101 -3.35 27.29 -14.72
CA ASN A 101 -4.37 28.30 -14.90
C ASN A 101 -4.62 29.03 -13.58
N ILE A 102 -4.35 30.34 -13.58
CA ILE A 102 -4.49 31.26 -12.43
C ILE A 102 -5.92 31.29 -11.86
N HIS A 103 -6.91 30.82 -12.62
CA HIS A 103 -8.31 30.76 -12.20
C HIS A 103 -8.70 29.50 -11.43
N SER A 104 -7.79 28.57 -11.22
CA SER A 104 -8.05 27.33 -10.48
C SER A 104 -7.28 27.31 -9.16
N ASP A 105 -7.95 26.95 -8.08
CA ASP A 105 -7.35 26.92 -6.75
C ASP A 105 -6.34 25.77 -6.64
N HIS A 106 -5.28 25.99 -5.86
CA HIS A 106 -4.36 24.92 -5.48
C HIS A 106 -5.08 23.93 -4.56
N GLU A 107 -4.95 22.66 -4.87
CA GLU A 107 -5.63 21.59 -4.13
C GLU A 107 -4.61 20.72 -3.42
N LYS A 108 -4.88 20.42 -2.14
CA LYS A 108 -4.07 19.51 -1.32
C LYS A 108 -4.99 18.39 -0.85
N ILE A 109 -4.69 17.17 -1.29
CA ILE A 109 -5.50 15.99 -0.97
C ILE A 109 -4.68 15.10 -0.03
N PRO A 110 -5.08 14.98 1.25
CA PRO A 110 -4.43 14.07 2.19
C PRO A 110 -4.78 12.62 1.86
N LEU A 111 -3.79 11.74 1.92
CA LEU A 111 -3.91 10.33 1.60
C LEU A 111 -3.34 9.47 2.72
N GLU A 112 -4.03 8.37 2.99
CA GLU A 112 -3.65 7.42 4.01
C GLU A 112 -3.82 6.00 3.50
N CYS A 113 -2.91 5.11 3.89
CA CYS A 113 -3.03 3.69 3.60
C CYS A 113 -2.35 2.86 4.70
N CYS A 114 -2.82 1.65 4.91
CA CYS A 114 -2.25 0.74 5.89
C CYS A 114 -1.59 -0.45 5.19
N ALA A 115 -0.42 -0.88 5.69
CA ALA A 115 0.20 -2.14 5.30
C ALA A 115 0.42 -3.01 6.53
N SER A 116 0.28 -4.33 6.36
CA SER A 116 0.58 -5.29 7.41
C SER A 116 1.98 -5.88 7.25
N ARG A 117 2.66 -6.07 8.38
CA ARG A 117 3.90 -6.83 8.52
C ARG A 117 3.67 -8.34 8.40
N LYS A 118 2.45 -8.81 8.65
CA LYS A 118 2.11 -10.22 8.50
C LYS A 118 2.11 -10.57 7.03
N SER A 119 3.00 -11.49 6.65
CA SER A 119 2.97 -12.06 5.31
C SER A 119 1.69 -12.89 5.17
N VAL A 120 0.90 -12.62 4.14
CA VAL A 120 -0.28 -13.41 3.78
C VAL A 120 0.10 -14.88 3.47
N TRP A 121 1.37 -15.13 3.15
CA TRP A 121 1.90 -16.42 2.72
C TRP A 121 2.36 -17.35 3.86
N LEU A 122 2.39 -16.85 5.09
CA LEU A 122 2.86 -17.63 6.25
C LEU A 122 1.72 -17.76 7.24
N THR A 123 0.93 -18.83 7.11
CA THR A 123 0.10 -19.30 8.21
C THR A 123 1.05 -19.78 9.32
N PRO A 124 0.97 -19.23 10.54
CA PRO A 124 1.73 -19.78 11.66
C PRO A 124 1.30 -21.24 11.84
N ILE A 125 2.26 -22.15 11.72
CA ILE A 125 2.04 -23.57 12.05
C ILE A 125 1.72 -23.57 13.55
N SER A 126 0.48 -23.89 13.91
CA SER A 126 0.10 -24.10 15.30
C SER A 126 0.94 -25.26 15.83
N THR A 127 1.81 -25.00 16.78
CA THR A 127 2.61 -26.01 17.49
C THR A 127 1.79 -26.92 18.41
N ASP A 128 0.46 -26.84 18.36
CA ASP A 128 -0.43 -27.57 19.28
C ASP A 128 -0.92 -28.93 18.78
N ASN A 129 -0.44 -29.40 17.64
CA ASN A 129 -0.56 -30.82 17.32
C ASN A 129 0.79 -31.30 16.83
N GLU A 130 1.52 -32.00 17.72
CA GLU A 130 2.44 -33.05 17.29
C GLU A 130 1.65 -34.01 16.39
N ILE A 131 1.62 -33.71 15.10
CA ILE A 131 1.22 -34.69 14.10
C ILE A 131 2.32 -35.73 14.19
N LYS A 132 2.01 -36.82 14.90
CA LYS A 132 2.74 -38.07 14.81
C LYS A 132 2.64 -38.52 13.34
N LEU A 133 3.54 -37.99 12.52
CA LEU A 133 3.75 -38.44 11.15
C LEU A 133 4.19 -39.89 11.29
N ASP A 134 3.33 -40.82 10.88
CA ASP A 134 3.77 -42.19 10.67
C ASP A 134 4.95 -42.11 9.68
N PRO A 135 6.11 -42.67 10.04
CA PRO A 135 7.26 -42.60 9.17
C PRO A 135 6.90 -43.23 7.83
N SER A 136 6.95 -42.43 6.76
CA SER A 136 6.77 -42.92 5.41
C SER A 136 7.78 -44.04 5.17
N PRO A 137 7.37 -45.17 4.55
CA PRO A 137 8.28 -46.26 4.25
C PRO A 137 9.42 -45.87 3.30
N PHE A 138 9.41 -44.65 2.75
CA PHE A 138 10.47 -44.11 1.89
C PHE A 138 11.54 -43.29 2.62
N ILE A 139 11.44 -43.07 3.93
CA ILE A 139 12.44 -42.29 4.72
C ILE A 139 13.29 -43.23 5.62
N ALA A 140 13.22 -44.54 5.42
CA ALA A 140 13.96 -45.49 6.26
C ALA A 140 15.49 -45.49 6.03
N ASP A 141 15.99 -44.82 4.98
CA ASP A 141 17.36 -45.03 4.50
C ASP A 141 18.31 -43.83 4.69
N PHE A 142 17.91 -42.76 5.37
CA PHE A 142 18.80 -41.63 5.67
C PHE A 142 18.97 -41.46 7.18
N GLU A 143 19.73 -42.36 7.80
CA GLU A 143 20.40 -42.04 9.06
C GLU A 143 21.58 -41.10 8.74
N THR A 144 21.35 -39.79 8.75
CA THR A 144 22.44 -38.81 8.73
C THR A 144 23.05 -38.73 10.12
N THR A 145 24.33 -39.08 10.24
CA THR A 145 25.08 -38.92 11.49
C THR A 145 25.20 -37.43 11.86
N PRO A 146 25.31 -37.12 13.17
CA PRO A 146 25.37 -35.73 13.67
C PRO A 146 26.55 -34.90 13.13
N GLU A 147 27.51 -35.53 12.47
CA GLU A 147 28.63 -34.90 11.78
C GLU A 147 28.18 -34.16 10.50
N GLU A 148 27.19 -34.68 9.76
CA GLU A 148 26.70 -34.09 8.51
C GLU A 148 25.72 -32.93 8.72
N LEU A 149 25.11 -32.84 9.91
CA LEU A 149 24.16 -31.78 10.26
C LEU A 149 24.82 -30.50 10.78
N GLY A 150 26.16 -30.47 10.91
CA GLY A 150 26.89 -29.26 11.33
C GLY A 150 26.49 -28.70 12.70
N LEU A 151 25.84 -29.50 13.55
CA LEU A 151 25.34 -29.11 14.87
C LEU A 151 26.36 -29.36 15.99
N LEU A 152 27.62 -29.00 15.77
CA LEU A 152 28.59 -28.92 16.87
C LEU A 152 28.58 -27.49 17.43
N ASN A 153 27.88 -27.36 18.55
CA ASN A 153 27.97 -26.23 19.44
C ASN A 153 29.44 -26.04 19.86
N SER A 154 29.99 -24.87 19.52
CA SER A 154 31.23 -24.38 20.10
C SER A 154 31.03 -24.15 21.60
N SER A 155 31.46 -25.11 22.43
CA SER A 155 31.68 -24.84 23.84
C SER A 155 32.96 -25.51 24.33
N SER A 156 33.90 -24.63 24.71
CA SER A 156 35.05 -24.83 25.59
C SER A 156 36.24 -25.62 25.04
N LEU A 157 37.33 -24.91 24.71
CA LEU A 157 38.60 -24.97 25.45
C LEU A 157 39.62 -23.97 24.85
N HIS A 158 39.90 -22.85 25.54
CA HIS A 158 41.20 -22.56 26.17
C HIS A 158 41.16 -21.29 27.02
#